data_AF-A0A7J9NA41-F1
#
_entry.id   AF-A0A7J9NA41-F1
#
_cell.length_a   1.000
_cell.length_b   1.000
_cell.length_c   1.000
_cell.angle_alpha   90.00
_cell.angle_beta   90.00
_cell.angle_gamma   90.00
#
_symmetry.space_group_name_H-M   'P 1'
#
loop_
_entity.id
_entity.type
_entity.pdbx_description
1 polymer ?
#
loop_
_entity_poly.entity_id
_entity_poly.type
_entity_poly.pdbx_seq_one_letter_code
_entity_poly.pdbx_strand_id
1 'polypeptide(L)'
;MAKCRRAKKMVKDKLVGNFVQKFAMLWDYVYELRLKNPRSTIKMALNRITSESPPDFKRFYVCFEALKRGPFKGELLAAVGRDGNYQMYLVAWVIVKGECIDSWTWFLSLLTADLRMKDGFGYTIISDQQKGLKIAINDILPRVEHRNCARHLDEGVVKELFSKNLKAWTKAFQGLHSVSDIIDNNLCEAFNSNILESRFNSIITMLEEIRVNMITKIVAKRKQFSS
;
A
#
# COMPACT_ATOMS: atom_id res chain seq x y z
N MET A 1 -9.73 39.30 34.66
CA MET A 1 -9.01 38.46 33.68
C MET A 1 -7.48 38.69 33.58
N ALA A 2 -6.94 39.90 33.85
CA ALA A 2 -5.50 40.18 33.69
C ALA A 2 -4.55 39.47 34.69
N LYS A 3 -4.94 39.32 35.97
CA LYS A 3 -4.12 38.63 37.01
C LYS A 3 -3.92 37.14 36.72
N CYS A 4 -4.97 36.46 36.23
CA CYS A 4 -4.92 35.04 35.88
C CYS A 4 -4.02 34.77 34.65
N ARG A 5 -3.95 35.72 33.71
CA ARG A 5 -3.06 35.66 32.54
C ARG A 5 -1.57 35.81 32.92
N ARG A 6 -1.26 36.68 33.90
CA ARG A 6 0.11 36.84 34.45
C ARG A 6 0.56 35.59 35.23
N ALA A 7 -0.32 35.03 36.06
CA ALA A 7 -0.02 33.80 36.80
C ALA A 7 0.22 32.61 35.86
N LYS A 8 -0.64 32.42 34.84
CA LYS A 8 -0.42 31.42 33.77
C LYS A 8 0.91 31.62 33.06
N LYS A 9 1.29 32.87 32.73
CA LYS A 9 2.57 33.19 32.08
C LYS A 9 3.77 32.81 32.96
N MET A 10 3.77 33.21 34.23
CA MET A 10 4.85 32.87 35.18
C MET A 10 4.98 31.36 35.42
N VAL A 11 3.86 30.63 35.50
CA VAL A 11 3.88 29.17 35.62
C VAL A 11 4.41 28.52 34.35
N LYS A 12 4.02 29.01 33.16
CA LYS A 12 4.54 28.52 31.88
C LYS A 12 6.03 28.82 31.72
N ASP A 13 6.49 30.01 32.11
CA ASP A 13 7.90 30.41 32.06
C ASP A 13 8.76 29.59 33.04
N LYS A 14 8.21 29.21 34.21
CA LYS A 14 8.86 28.30 35.16
C LYS A 14 8.87 26.82 34.74
N LEU A 15 7.80 26.32 34.11
CA LEU A 15 7.69 24.91 33.67
C LEU A 15 8.43 24.63 32.35
N VAL A 16 8.46 25.61 31.45
CA VAL A 16 8.93 25.42 30.07
C VAL A 16 10.40 25.78 29.90
N GLY A 17 11.03 26.45 30.87
CA GLY A 17 12.43 26.88 30.77
C GLY A 17 12.63 27.98 29.71
N ASN A 18 13.85 28.51 29.64
CA ASN A 18 14.18 29.63 28.78
C ASN A 18 14.04 29.21 27.30
N PHE A 19 13.05 29.76 26.59
CA PHE A 19 12.78 29.49 25.17
C PHE A 19 14.04 29.68 24.30
N VAL A 20 14.90 30.62 24.66
CA VAL A 20 16.18 30.89 23.96
C VAL A 20 17.14 29.71 24.07
N GLN A 21 17.23 29.06 25.24
CA GLN A 21 18.09 27.90 25.44
C GLN A 21 17.56 26.68 24.69
N LYS A 22 16.25 26.42 24.74
CA LYS A 22 15.63 25.33 23.97
C LYS A 22 15.76 25.53 22.46
N PHE A 23 15.73 26.77 22.02
CA PHE A 23 15.95 27.12 20.62
C PHE A 23 17.40 26.88 20.19
N ALA A 24 18.38 27.17 21.06
CA ALA A 24 19.80 26.88 20.81
C ALA A 24 20.06 25.37 20.64
N MET A 25 19.32 24.51 21.36
CA MET A 25 19.43 23.05 21.27
C MET A 25 18.93 22.45 19.95
N LEU A 26 18.26 23.23 19.08
CA LEU A 26 17.75 22.70 17.80
C LEU A 26 18.88 22.23 16.88
N TRP A 27 20.07 22.84 16.95
CA TRP A 27 21.23 22.37 16.19
C TRP A 27 21.74 21.02 16.68
N ASP A 28 21.84 20.84 18.00
CA ASP A 28 22.22 19.56 18.62
C ASP A 28 21.19 18.48 18.29
N TYR A 29 19.90 18.83 18.31
CA TYR A 29 18.83 17.93 17.91
C TYR A 29 18.92 17.53 16.43
N VAL A 30 19.14 18.49 15.52
CA VAL A 30 19.36 18.22 14.09
C VAL A 30 20.58 17.32 13.88
N TYR A 31 21.66 17.57 14.62
CA TYR A 31 22.87 16.78 14.56
C TYR A 31 22.61 15.33 15.00
N GLU A 32 21.97 15.14 16.15
CA GLU A 32 21.60 13.80 16.65
C GLU A 32 20.68 13.05 15.68
N LEU A 33 19.68 13.73 15.10
CA LEU A 33 18.81 13.12 14.10
C LEU A 33 19.57 12.63 12.87
N ARG A 34 20.55 13.40 12.38
CA ARG A 34 21.40 13.01 11.25
C ARG A 34 22.33 11.85 11.61
N LEU A 35 22.90 11.89 12.81
CA LEU A 35 23.79 10.85 13.33
C LEU A 35 23.07 9.51 13.46
N LYS A 36 21.88 9.50 14.07
CA LYS A 36 21.09 8.28 14.31
C LYS A 36 20.35 7.79 13.06
N ASN A 37 20.18 8.64 12.04
CA ASN A 37 19.44 8.30 10.82
C ASN A 37 20.21 8.69 9.53
N PRO A 38 21.33 8.03 9.21
CA PRO A 38 22.30 8.49 8.19
C PRO A 38 21.76 8.65 6.76
N ARG A 39 20.64 8.01 6.45
CA ARG A 39 19.99 8.07 5.12
C ARG A 39 18.80 9.02 5.06
N SER A 40 18.43 9.62 6.18
CA SER A 40 17.30 10.54 6.28
C SER A 40 17.69 11.96 5.90
N THR A 41 16.75 12.70 5.32
CA THR A 41 16.98 14.11 4.96
C THR A 41 16.50 15.00 6.09
N ILE A 42 17.43 15.57 6.86
CA ILE A 42 17.13 16.59 7.88
C ILE A 42 17.76 17.93 7.49
N LYS A 43 16.94 18.96 7.31
CA LYS A 43 17.38 20.32 6.98
C LYS A 43 16.83 21.31 8.01
N MET A 44 17.68 22.21 8.49
CA MET A 44 17.28 23.34 9.31
C MET A 44 17.84 24.62 8.71
N ALA A 45 17.03 25.67 8.68
CA ALA A 45 17.47 27.00 8.32
C ALA A 45 17.08 27.98 9.42
N LEU A 46 18.05 28.79 9.81
CA LEU A 46 17.88 29.92 10.70
C LEU A 46 18.20 31.19 9.91
N ASN A 47 17.50 32.28 10.20
CA ASN A 47 17.87 33.61 9.74
C ASN A 47 18.65 34.32 10.85
N ARG A 48 19.55 35.23 10.50
CA ARG A 48 20.13 36.20 11.42
C ARG A 48 20.00 37.58 10.79
N ILE A 49 19.49 38.54 11.56
CA ILE A 49 19.39 39.93 11.10
C ILE A 49 20.79 40.57 11.11
N THR A 50 21.58 40.31 12.16
CA THR A 50 23.01 40.64 12.25
C THR A 50 23.80 39.46 12.84
N SER A 51 25.14 39.45 12.74
CA SER A 51 26.00 38.39 13.30
C SER A 51 25.83 38.20 14.82
N GLU A 52 25.50 39.28 15.53
CA GLU A 52 25.29 39.36 16.97
C GLU A 52 23.83 39.11 17.38
N SER A 53 22.89 39.14 16.42
CA SER A 53 21.49 38.86 16.69
C SER A 53 21.28 37.38 17.04
N PRO A 54 20.38 37.06 17.99
CA PRO A 54 19.91 35.71 18.18
C PRO A 54 19.39 35.13 16.85
N PRO A 55 19.72 33.88 16.50
CA PRO A 55 19.19 33.27 15.31
C PRO A 55 17.68 33.13 15.41
N ASP A 56 16.98 33.57 14.37
CA ASP A 56 15.54 33.44 14.22
C ASP A 56 15.20 32.18 13.43
N PHE A 57 14.15 31.48 13.84
CA PHE A 57 13.71 30.26 13.17
C PHE A 57 13.17 30.57 11.78
N LYS A 58 13.67 29.89 10.75
CA LYS A 58 13.06 29.99 9.41
C LYS A 58 12.23 28.76 9.09
N ARG A 59 12.86 27.58 9.15
CA ARG A 59 12.24 26.32 8.73
C ARG A 59 13.05 25.12 9.20
N PHE A 60 12.32 24.03 9.46
CA PHE A 60 12.87 22.73 9.79
C PHE A 60 12.15 21.67 8.96
N TYR A 61 12.91 20.79 8.33
CA TYR A 61 12.42 19.73 7.47
C TYR A 61 13.05 18.41 7.90
N VAL A 62 12.22 17.39 8.04
CA VAL A 62 12.63 16.02 8.37
C VAL A 62 11.92 15.06 7.42
N CYS A 63 12.69 14.22 6.74
CA CYS A 63 12.19 13.11 5.96
C CYS A 63 13.00 11.86 6.30
N PHE A 64 12.41 11.00 7.13
CA PHE A 64 13.07 9.77 7.55
C PHE A 64 13.10 8.74 6.41
N GLU A 65 14.27 8.20 6.13
CA GLU A 65 14.43 7.11 5.15
C GLU A 65 13.62 5.88 5.52
N ALA A 66 13.60 5.54 6.82
CA ALA A 66 12.83 4.41 7.33
C ALA A 66 11.33 4.55 7.05
N LEU A 67 10.79 5.78 7.10
CA LEU A 67 9.39 6.04 6.78
C LEU A 67 9.11 5.98 5.28
N LYS A 68 10.10 6.27 4.41
CA LYS A 68 9.97 6.11 2.96
C LYS A 68 10.03 4.65 2.51
N ARG A 69 10.82 3.83 3.20
CA ARG A 69 11.05 2.43 2.83
C ARG A 69 10.19 1.43 3.59
N GLY A 70 9.52 1.87 4.64
CA GLY A 70 8.86 0.99 5.59
C GLY A 70 9.84 0.19 6.46
N PRO A 71 9.35 -0.41 7.55
CA PRO A 71 10.18 -1.19 8.47
C PRO A 71 10.68 -2.52 7.88
N PHE A 72 10.05 -3.04 6.82
CA PHE A 72 10.37 -4.33 6.22
C PHE A 72 10.56 -4.23 4.70
N LYS A 73 11.52 -4.99 4.18
CA LYS A 73 11.70 -5.18 2.74
C LYS A 73 10.88 -6.39 2.32
N GLY A 74 9.79 -6.17 1.59
CA GLY A 74 8.97 -7.23 1.04
C GLY A 74 7.70 -6.67 0.41
N GLU A 75 7.08 -7.49 -0.42
CA GLU A 75 5.83 -7.17 -1.12
C GLU A 75 4.75 -8.16 -0.67
N LEU A 76 3.54 -7.65 -0.51
CA LEU A 76 2.36 -8.47 -0.22
C LEU A 76 1.65 -8.76 -1.54
N LEU A 77 1.66 -10.02 -1.97
CA LEU A 77 0.85 -10.47 -3.10
C LEU A 77 -0.48 -10.99 -2.57
N ALA A 78 -1.57 -10.70 -3.28
CA ALA A 78 -2.90 -11.13 -2.88
C ALA A 78 -3.73 -11.52 -4.10
N ALA A 79 -4.55 -12.56 -3.92
CA ALA A 79 -5.60 -12.94 -4.85
C ALA A 79 -6.95 -12.64 -4.21
N VAL A 80 -7.79 -11.85 -4.89
CA VAL A 80 -9.13 -11.49 -4.43
C VAL A 80 -10.15 -12.07 -5.41
N GLY A 81 -11.16 -12.73 -4.87
CA GLY A 81 -12.23 -13.37 -5.60
C GLY A 81 -13.55 -12.60 -5.46
N ARG A 82 -14.49 -12.93 -6.33
CA ARG A 82 -15.87 -12.46 -6.26
C ARG A 82 -16.82 -13.65 -6.30
N ASP A 83 -17.90 -13.60 -5.53
CA ASP A 83 -18.93 -14.64 -5.53
C ASP A 83 -20.14 -14.25 -6.40
N GLY A 84 -21.11 -15.16 -6.52
CA GLY A 84 -22.34 -14.94 -7.26
C GLY A 84 -23.24 -13.83 -6.70
N ASN A 85 -22.98 -13.38 -5.47
CA ASN A 85 -23.69 -12.26 -4.83
C ASN A 85 -22.92 -10.94 -5.00
N TYR A 86 -22.01 -10.89 -5.98
CA TYR A 86 -21.18 -9.73 -6.27
C TYR A 86 -20.24 -9.31 -5.13
N GLN A 87 -20.05 -10.14 -4.12
CA GLN A 87 -19.26 -9.79 -2.94
C GLN A 87 -17.79 -10.16 -3.14
N MET A 88 -16.93 -9.34 -2.56
CA MET A 88 -15.48 -9.52 -2.62
C MET A 88 -14.99 -10.35 -1.43
N TYR A 89 -14.03 -11.23 -1.66
CA TYR A 89 -13.34 -11.96 -0.60
C TYR A 89 -11.87 -12.18 -0.95
N LEU A 90 -10.99 -12.01 0.04
CA LEU A 90 -9.59 -12.39 -0.09
C LEU A 90 -9.50 -13.91 -0.17
N VAL A 91 -8.89 -14.43 -1.22
CA VAL A 91 -8.74 -15.87 -1.47
C VAL A 91 -7.45 -16.37 -0.82
N ALA A 92 -6.34 -15.70 -1.13
CA ALA A 92 -5.02 -16.03 -0.62
C ALA A 92 -4.13 -14.79 -0.60
N TRP A 93 -3.11 -14.78 0.26
CA TRP A 93 -2.06 -13.76 0.27
C TRP A 93 -0.72 -14.37 0.70
N VAL A 94 0.38 -13.76 0.24
CA VAL A 94 1.75 -14.16 0.58
C VAL A 94 2.64 -12.95 0.74
N ILE A 95 3.68 -13.07 1.57
CA ILE A 95 4.75 -12.08 1.69
C ILE A 95 5.96 -12.60 0.93
N VAL A 96 6.45 -11.81 -0.01
CA VAL A 96 7.59 -12.15 -0.86
C VAL A 96 8.65 -11.06 -0.79
N LYS A 97 9.86 -11.36 -1.27
CA LYS A 97 10.96 -10.38 -1.30
C LYS A 97 10.73 -9.26 -2.32
N GLY A 98 9.97 -9.55 -3.37
CA GLY A 98 9.64 -8.60 -4.44
C GLY A 98 8.74 -9.22 -5.52
N GLU A 99 8.16 -8.36 -6.35
CA GLU A 99 7.32 -8.74 -7.49
C GLU A 99 8.17 -9.18 -8.69
N CYS A 100 8.56 -10.45 -8.73
CA CYS A 100 9.33 -11.06 -9.81
C CYS A 100 8.70 -12.38 -10.30
N ILE A 101 9.20 -12.92 -11.41
CA ILE A 101 8.69 -14.16 -12.01
C ILE A 101 8.71 -15.31 -10.99
N ASP A 102 9.81 -15.45 -10.25
CA ASP A 102 9.98 -16.48 -9.22
C ASP A 102 8.88 -16.41 -8.14
N SER A 103 8.73 -15.24 -7.50
CA SER A 103 7.67 -14.99 -6.50
C SER A 103 6.26 -15.26 -7.04
N TRP A 104 5.96 -14.81 -8.26
CA TRP A 104 4.64 -14.99 -8.88
C TRP A 104 4.37 -16.45 -9.26
N THR A 105 5.37 -17.15 -9.79
CA THR A 105 5.27 -18.57 -10.15
C THR A 105 5.00 -19.41 -8.91
N TRP A 106 5.73 -19.14 -7.83
CA TRP A 106 5.53 -19.81 -6.54
C TRP A 106 4.12 -19.56 -6.00
N PHE A 107 3.69 -18.29 -5.95
CA PHE A 107 2.35 -17.95 -5.45
C PHE A 107 1.23 -18.56 -6.30
N LEU A 108 1.33 -18.47 -7.63
CA LEU A 108 0.33 -19.03 -8.53
C LEU A 108 0.28 -20.56 -8.41
N SER A 109 1.42 -21.24 -8.28
CA SER A 109 1.45 -22.71 -8.11
C SER A 109 0.68 -23.16 -6.85
N LEU A 110 0.80 -22.41 -5.75
CA LEU A 110 0.03 -22.67 -4.53
C LEU A 110 -1.46 -22.41 -4.75
N LEU A 111 -1.78 -21.24 -5.31
CA LEU A 111 -3.17 -20.82 -5.53
C LEU A 111 -3.91 -21.80 -6.45
N THR A 112 -3.27 -22.26 -7.53
CA THR A 112 -3.88 -23.16 -8.51
C THR A 112 -4.09 -24.56 -7.95
N ALA A 113 -3.19 -25.02 -7.08
CA ALA A 113 -3.36 -26.28 -6.36
C ALA A 113 -4.56 -26.21 -5.40
N ASP A 114 -4.65 -25.15 -4.58
CA ASP A 114 -5.73 -24.97 -3.60
C ASP A 114 -7.10 -24.81 -4.27
N LEU A 115 -7.17 -24.03 -5.35
CA LEU A 115 -8.40 -23.79 -6.11
C LEU A 115 -8.70 -24.85 -7.16
N ARG A 116 -7.81 -25.84 -7.32
CA ARG A 116 -7.91 -26.93 -8.32
C ARG A 116 -8.14 -26.42 -9.74
N MET A 117 -7.42 -25.37 -10.12
CA MET A 117 -7.62 -24.65 -11.39
C MET A 117 -7.13 -25.42 -12.62
N LYS A 118 -6.38 -26.52 -12.44
CA LYS A 118 -5.75 -27.29 -13.52
C LYS A 118 -4.94 -26.37 -14.45
N ASP A 119 -5.23 -26.37 -15.75
CA ASP A 119 -4.60 -25.53 -16.78
C ASP A 119 -5.20 -24.10 -16.88
N GLY A 120 -6.15 -23.77 -16.00
CA GLY A 120 -6.83 -22.48 -15.96
C GLY A 120 -8.08 -22.38 -16.80
N PHE A 121 -8.49 -23.46 -17.49
CA PHE A 121 -9.71 -23.43 -18.29
C PHE A 121 -10.95 -23.11 -17.44
N GLY A 122 -11.75 -22.14 -17.89
CA GLY A 122 -12.96 -21.69 -17.21
C GLY A 122 -12.73 -20.62 -16.13
N TYR A 123 -11.49 -20.21 -15.90
CA TYR A 123 -11.15 -19.12 -14.98
C TYR A 123 -10.77 -17.84 -15.73
N THR A 124 -11.02 -16.70 -15.09
CA THR A 124 -10.56 -15.39 -15.56
C THR A 124 -9.72 -14.75 -14.48
N ILE A 125 -8.52 -14.30 -14.84
CA ILE A 125 -7.63 -13.55 -13.96
C ILE A 125 -7.53 -12.13 -14.50
N ILE A 126 -7.71 -11.15 -13.61
CA ILE A 126 -7.52 -9.73 -13.91
C ILE A 126 -6.37 -9.22 -13.06
N SER A 127 -5.37 -8.60 -13.68
CA SER A 127 -4.22 -8.02 -12.95
C SER A 127 -3.74 -6.72 -13.59
N ASP A 128 -2.94 -5.96 -12.85
CA ASP A 128 -2.18 -4.85 -13.45
C ASP A 128 -1.13 -5.36 -14.45
N GLN A 129 -0.59 -4.44 -15.26
CA GLN A 129 0.37 -4.74 -16.32
C GLN A 129 1.79 -5.01 -15.78
N GLN A 130 1.97 -6.11 -15.06
CA GLN A 130 3.29 -6.57 -14.64
C GLN A 130 3.88 -7.63 -15.56
N LYS A 131 5.11 -7.40 -16.04
CA LYS A 131 5.82 -8.32 -16.94
C LYS A 131 6.05 -9.69 -16.30
N GLY A 132 6.48 -9.72 -15.02
CA GLY A 132 6.76 -10.96 -14.31
C GLY A 132 5.53 -11.84 -14.11
N LEU A 133 4.39 -11.22 -13.77
CA LEU A 133 3.13 -11.91 -13.58
C LEU A 133 2.60 -12.52 -14.89
N LYS A 134 2.66 -11.80 -16.01
CA LYS A 134 2.23 -12.31 -17.32
C LYS A 134 2.97 -13.59 -17.71
N ILE A 135 4.28 -13.63 -17.47
CA ILE A 135 5.10 -14.81 -17.75
C ILE A 135 4.67 -15.98 -16.87
N ALA A 136 4.53 -15.75 -15.56
CA ALA A 136 4.11 -16.79 -14.62
C ALA A 136 2.70 -17.33 -14.91
N ILE A 137 1.75 -16.46 -15.30
CA ILE A 137 0.40 -16.89 -15.70
C ILE A 137 0.44 -17.79 -16.93
N ASN A 138 1.19 -17.41 -17.97
CA ASN A 138 1.27 -18.20 -19.19
C ASN A 138 1.90 -19.58 -18.96
N ASP A 139 2.81 -19.69 -18.00
CA ASP A 139 3.47 -20.95 -17.64
C ASP A 139 2.55 -21.86 -16.80
N ILE A 140 1.95 -21.32 -15.73
CA ILE A 140 1.16 -22.11 -14.77
C ILE A 140 -0.29 -22.33 -15.23
N LEU A 141 -0.87 -21.37 -15.95
CA LEU A 141 -2.29 -21.34 -16.33
C LEU A 141 -2.44 -21.01 -17.82
N PRO A 142 -1.93 -21.85 -18.74
CA PRO A 142 -1.85 -21.53 -20.16
C PRO A 142 -3.21 -21.33 -20.84
N ARG A 143 -4.30 -21.82 -20.23
CA ARG A 143 -5.67 -21.71 -20.77
C ARG A 143 -6.56 -20.77 -19.97
N VAL A 144 -6.00 -20.02 -19.01
CA VAL A 144 -6.76 -18.99 -18.31
C VAL A 144 -7.01 -17.79 -19.22
N GLU A 145 -8.16 -17.17 -19.04
CA GLU A 145 -8.38 -15.86 -19.63
C GLU A 145 -7.73 -14.78 -18.77
N HIS A 146 -6.55 -14.32 -19.19
CA HIS A 146 -5.85 -13.22 -18.53
C HIS A 146 -6.26 -11.87 -19.13
N ARG A 147 -6.72 -10.95 -18.26
CA ARG A 147 -7.06 -9.57 -18.60
C ARG A 147 -6.15 -8.60 -17.88
N ASN A 148 -5.77 -7.54 -18.59
CA ASN A 148 -5.13 -6.41 -17.93
C ASN A 148 -6.20 -5.50 -17.33
N CYS A 149 -5.94 -4.96 -16.14
CA CYS A 149 -6.78 -3.94 -15.53
C CYS A 149 -6.84 -2.69 -16.43
N ALA A 150 -8.04 -2.30 -16.86
CA ALA A 150 -8.26 -1.14 -17.74
C ALA A 150 -8.34 0.19 -17.00
N ARG A 151 -8.40 0.19 -15.66
CA ARG A 151 -8.60 1.41 -14.85
C ARG A 151 -7.50 2.44 -15.01
N HIS A 152 -6.25 2.00 -15.12
CA HIS A 152 -5.09 2.89 -15.20
C HIS A 152 -4.78 3.33 -16.64
N LEU A 153 -5.72 3.16 -17.56
CA LEU A 153 -5.56 3.56 -18.95
C LEU A 153 -6.24 4.91 -19.21
N ASP A 154 -5.46 5.87 -19.68
CA ASP A 154 -5.99 7.11 -20.23
C ASP A 154 -6.68 6.86 -21.59
N GLU A 155 -7.66 7.69 -21.94
CA GLU A 155 -8.48 7.51 -23.17
C GLU A 155 -7.66 7.39 -24.47
N GLY A 156 -6.54 8.11 -24.57
CA GLY A 156 -5.64 8.01 -25.72
C GLY A 156 -4.94 6.64 -25.79
N VAL A 157 -4.54 6.11 -24.64
CA VAL A 157 -3.88 4.82 -24.49
C VAL A 157 -4.87 3.67 -24.73
N VAL A 158 -6.13 3.84 -24.31
CA VAL A 158 -7.22 2.90 -24.59
C VAL A 158 -7.36 2.64 -26.10
N LYS A 159 -7.39 3.69 -26.92
CA LYS A 159 -7.50 3.57 -28.39
C LYS A 159 -6.31 2.83 -29.01
N GLU A 160 -5.10 3.09 -28.52
CA GLU A 160 -3.88 2.45 -29.03
C GLU A 160 -3.73 0.99 -28.55
N LEU A 161 -4.15 0.68 -27.33
CA LEU A 161 -4.08 -0.68 -26.80
C LEU A 161 -5.12 -1.61 -27.42
N PHE A 162 -6.32 -1.08 -27.70
CA PHE A 162 -7.31 -1.83 -28.47
C PHE A 162 -6.78 -2.16 -29.87
N SER A 163 -6.02 -1.29 -30.54
CA SER A 163 -5.46 -1.64 -31.85
C SER A 163 -4.35 -2.71 -31.78
N LYS A 164 -3.64 -2.83 -30.64
CA LYS A 164 -2.48 -3.72 -30.48
C LYS A 164 -2.81 -5.13 -29.98
N ASN A 165 -3.79 -5.29 -29.08
CA ASN A 165 -4.14 -6.62 -28.54
C ASN A 165 -5.59 -6.69 -28.02
N LEU A 166 -6.57 -6.71 -28.91
CA LEU A 166 -8.00 -6.74 -28.53
C LEU A 166 -8.36 -7.88 -27.55
N LYS A 167 -7.74 -9.05 -27.66
CA LYS A 167 -8.08 -10.21 -26.80
C LYS A 167 -7.80 -9.97 -25.32
N ALA A 168 -6.73 -9.23 -25.00
CA ALA A 168 -6.34 -8.94 -23.62
C ALA A 168 -7.18 -7.81 -22.96
N TRP A 169 -7.94 -7.06 -23.76
CA TRP A 169 -8.61 -5.82 -23.35
C TRP A 169 -10.12 -5.80 -23.59
N THR A 170 -10.64 -6.60 -24.52
CA THR A 170 -12.03 -6.53 -24.97
C THR A 170 -12.75 -7.85 -24.73
N LYS A 171 -13.85 -7.80 -23.96
CA LYS A 171 -14.71 -8.97 -23.68
C LYS A 171 -15.27 -9.62 -24.96
N ALA A 172 -15.57 -8.83 -26.00
CA ALA A 172 -16.15 -9.31 -27.25
C ALA A 172 -15.27 -10.30 -28.05
N PHE A 173 -13.97 -10.39 -27.74
CA PHE A 173 -13.02 -11.28 -28.44
C PHE A 173 -12.57 -12.47 -27.57
N GLN A 174 -13.30 -12.77 -26.49
CA GLN A 174 -12.98 -13.80 -25.51
C GLN A 174 -13.92 -15.01 -25.62
N GLY A 175 -13.57 -16.12 -24.97
CA GLY A 175 -14.30 -17.37 -25.08
C GLY A 175 -15.71 -17.27 -24.50
N LEU A 176 -16.63 -18.10 -24.98
CA LEU A 176 -18.01 -18.20 -24.48
C LEU A 176 -18.10 -18.67 -23.01
N HIS A 177 -16.95 -18.99 -22.40
CA HIS A 177 -16.83 -19.58 -21.07
C HIS A 177 -16.61 -18.53 -19.97
N SER A 178 -16.27 -17.29 -20.34
CA SER A 178 -16.00 -16.20 -19.40
C SER A 178 -17.20 -15.28 -19.23
N VAL A 179 -17.83 -15.43 -18.08
CA VAL A 179 -19.09 -14.75 -17.75
C VAL A 179 -18.84 -13.40 -17.05
N SER A 180 -17.60 -13.10 -16.66
CA SER A 180 -17.29 -11.87 -15.90
C SER A 180 -17.30 -10.63 -16.78
N ASP A 181 -18.13 -9.63 -16.44
CA ASP A 181 -18.14 -8.28 -17.03
C ASP A 181 -17.09 -7.34 -16.41
N ILE A 182 -16.31 -7.81 -15.44
CA ILE A 182 -15.32 -6.99 -14.74
C ILE A 182 -14.12 -6.75 -15.66
N ILE A 183 -13.72 -5.49 -15.76
CA ILE A 183 -12.57 -5.04 -16.58
C ILE A 183 -11.48 -4.35 -15.76
N ASP A 184 -11.66 -4.26 -14.44
CA ASP A 184 -10.76 -3.55 -13.54
C ASP A 184 -10.41 -4.36 -12.28
N ASN A 185 -9.42 -3.89 -11.53
CA ASN A 185 -8.91 -4.52 -10.32
C ASN A 185 -9.51 -3.90 -9.03
N ASN A 186 -10.76 -3.36 -9.06
CA ASN A 186 -11.33 -2.68 -7.87
C ASN A 186 -11.30 -3.53 -6.61
N LEU A 187 -11.41 -4.84 -6.79
CA LEU A 187 -11.30 -5.83 -5.74
C LEU A 187 -9.96 -5.71 -4.98
N CYS A 188 -8.86 -5.60 -5.73
CA CYS A 188 -7.52 -5.48 -5.19
C CYS A 188 -7.28 -4.11 -4.54
N GLU A 189 -7.80 -3.03 -5.12
CA GLU A 189 -7.69 -1.68 -4.53
C GLU A 189 -8.46 -1.53 -3.22
N ALA A 190 -9.68 -2.07 -3.18
CA ALA A 190 -10.49 -2.09 -1.97
C ALA A 190 -9.78 -2.88 -0.85
N PHE A 191 -9.16 -4.00 -1.20
CA PHE A 191 -8.31 -4.75 -0.27
C PHE A 191 -7.09 -3.92 0.18
N ASN A 192 -6.35 -3.34 -0.76
CA ASN A 192 -5.17 -2.51 -0.48
C ASN A 192 -5.47 -1.36 0.48
N SER A 193 -6.61 -0.70 0.27
CA SER A 193 -7.09 0.40 1.12
C SER A 193 -7.43 -0.08 2.54
N ASN A 194 -7.97 -1.29 2.66
CA ASN A 194 -8.38 -1.87 3.93
C ASN A 194 -7.18 -2.21 4.84
N ILE A 195 -6.02 -2.48 4.25
CA ILE A 195 -4.81 -2.90 4.97
C ILE A 195 -3.76 -1.79 5.05
N LEU A 196 -4.11 -0.57 4.68
CA LEU A 196 -3.16 0.55 4.55
C LEU A 196 -2.45 0.85 5.87
N GLU A 197 -3.18 0.91 6.98
CA GLU A 197 -2.62 1.09 8.32
C GLU A 197 -1.79 -0.13 8.76
N SER A 198 -2.31 -1.34 8.51
CA SER A 198 -1.65 -2.60 8.87
C SER A 198 -0.27 -2.75 8.23
N ARG A 199 -0.02 -2.16 7.05
CA ARG A 199 1.27 -2.22 6.36
C ARG A 199 2.40 -1.49 7.10
N PHE A 200 2.08 -0.60 8.04
CA PHE A 200 3.08 0.08 8.86
C PHE A 200 3.49 -0.73 10.10
N ASN A 201 2.78 -1.82 10.40
CA ASN A 201 3.05 -2.68 11.55
C ASN A 201 4.13 -3.74 11.28
N SER A 202 4.53 -4.46 12.33
CA SER A 202 5.38 -5.65 12.18
C SER A 202 4.74 -6.67 11.25
N ILE A 203 5.54 -7.48 10.53
CA ILE A 203 5.00 -8.53 9.63
C ILE A 203 3.96 -9.41 10.35
N ILE A 204 4.26 -9.84 11.59
CA ILE A 204 3.36 -10.68 12.38
C ILE A 204 2.07 -9.93 12.71
N THR A 205 2.18 -8.67 13.17
CA THR A 205 1.02 -7.83 13.49
C THR A 205 0.16 -7.56 12.26
N MET A 206 0.77 -7.23 11.13
CA MET A 206 0.08 -7.01 9.86
C MET A 206 -0.70 -8.26 9.42
N LEU A 207 -0.06 -9.43 9.47
CA LEU A 207 -0.71 -10.70 9.12
C LEU A 207 -1.89 -11.01 10.04
N GLU A 208 -1.75 -10.74 11.33
CA GLU A 208 -2.79 -10.96 12.32
C GLU A 208 -3.98 -10.01 12.12
N GLU A 209 -3.71 -8.73 11.85
CA GLU A 209 -4.76 -7.74 11.53
C GLU A 209 -5.52 -8.12 10.24
N ILE A 210 -4.80 -8.52 9.18
CA ILE A 210 -5.43 -9.04 7.95
C ILE A 210 -6.32 -10.24 8.28
N ARG A 211 -5.80 -11.22 9.02
CA ARG A 211 -6.53 -12.44 9.40
C ARG A 211 -7.80 -12.11 10.18
N VAL A 212 -7.70 -11.29 11.23
CA VAL A 212 -8.84 -10.90 12.09
C VAL A 212 -9.89 -10.15 11.27
N ASN A 213 -9.47 -9.21 10.43
CA ASN A 213 -10.37 -8.46 9.56
C ASN A 213 -11.16 -9.37 8.62
N MET A 214 -10.48 -10.31 7.97
CA MET A 214 -11.09 -11.26 7.05
C MET A 214 -12.06 -12.22 7.76
N ILE A 215 -11.66 -12.79 8.89
CA ILE A 215 -12.52 -13.71 9.66
C ILE A 215 -13.75 -12.98 10.19
N THR A 216 -13.60 -11.77 10.70
CA THR A 216 -14.73 -10.96 11.21
C THR A 216 -15.75 -10.69 10.11
N LYS A 217 -15.30 -10.34 8.89
CA LYS A 217 -16.17 -10.17 7.73
C LYS A 217 -16.93 -11.47 7.38
N ILE A 218 -16.25 -12.62 7.41
CA ILE A 218 -16.88 -13.92 7.14
C ILE A 218 -17.93 -14.24 8.21
N VAL A 219 -17.63 -14.05 9.48
CA VAL A 219 -18.57 -14.32 10.59
C VAL A 219 -19.79 -13.42 10.50
N ALA A 220 -19.60 -12.11 10.25
CA ALA A 220 -20.71 -11.18 10.08
C ALA A 220 -21.64 -11.61 8.93
N LYS A 221 -21.07 -12.04 7.79
CA LYS A 221 -21.86 -12.56 6.66
C LYS A 221 -22.60 -13.84 7.01
N ARG A 222 -21.95 -14.82 7.65
CA ARG A 222 -22.63 -16.08 8.05
C ARG A 222 -23.85 -15.79 8.91
N LYS A 223 -23.79 -14.81 9.81
CA LYS A 223 -24.93 -14.38 10.61
C LYS A 223 -26.07 -13.80 9.77
N GLN A 224 -25.77 -13.00 8.74
CA GLN A 224 -26.77 -12.44 7.82
C GLN A 224 -27.51 -13.50 6.98
N PHE A 225 -26.85 -14.60 6.64
CA PHE A 225 -27.46 -15.70 5.86
C PHE A 225 -28.10 -16.79 6.74
N SER A 226 -27.93 -16.72 8.06
CA SER A 226 -28.54 -17.68 9.01
C SER A 226 -29.83 -17.12 9.65
N SER A 227 -30.29 -15.96 9.21
CA SER A 227 -31.50 -15.25 9.61
C SER A 227 -32.45 -15.13 8.42
#